data_AF-A0A529Q0A1-F1
#
_entry.id   AF-A0A529Q0A1-F1
#
_cell.length_a   1.000
_cell.length_b   1.000
_cell.length_c   1.000
_cell.angle_alpha   90.00
_cell.angle_beta   90.00
_cell.angle_gamma   90.00
#
_symmetry.space_group_name_H-M   'P 1'
#
loop_
_entity.id
_entity.type
_entity.pdbx_description
1 polymer ?
#
loop_
_entity_poly.entity_id
_entity_poly.type
_entity_poly.pdbx_seq_one_letter_code
_entity_poly.pdbx_strand_id
1 'polypeptide(L)'
;GVSAVFASAAPEIVVNLAAQAGVRYSLINPHAYARSNLNGFLNILEGCRQASVDHLVYASSSSIYGGSTRMPFSVHDSADHPLSFYAASKKANELMAHTYSHLFGLPTTGLRFFTVYG
;
A
#
# COMPACT_ATOMS: atom_id res chain seq x y z
N GLY A 1 -6.18 17.39 -8.21
CA GLY A 1 -5.83 15.96 -8.24
C GLY A 1 -4.51 15.74 -7.54
N VAL A 2 -4.10 14.49 -7.26
CA VAL A 2 -2.88 14.18 -6.49
C VAL A 2 -1.65 14.88 -7.05
N SER A 3 -1.41 14.80 -8.37
CA SER A 3 -0.27 15.47 -9.03
C SER A 3 -0.22 16.99 -8.76
N ALA A 4 -1.36 17.69 -8.80
CA ALA A 4 -1.40 19.12 -8.52
C ALA A 4 -1.02 19.45 -7.06
N VAL A 5 -1.39 18.59 -6.11
CA VAL A 5 -1.03 18.75 -4.69
C VAL A 5 0.47 18.54 -4.50
N PHE A 6 1.05 17.52 -5.15
CA PHE A 6 2.50 17.28 -5.10
C PHE A 6 3.29 18.45 -5.70
N ALA A 7 2.83 19.00 -6.83
CA ALA A 7 3.48 20.15 -7.46
C ALA A 7 3.43 21.42 -6.59
N SER A 8 2.33 21.66 -5.87
CA SER A 8 2.20 22.83 -5.01
C SER A 8 2.86 22.68 -3.64
N ALA A 9 2.79 21.49 -3.05
CA ALA A 9 3.26 21.24 -1.69
C ALA A 9 4.73 20.82 -1.63
N ALA A 10 5.27 20.24 -2.72
CA ALA A 10 6.63 19.73 -2.83
C ALA A 10 7.09 18.96 -1.56
N PRO A 11 6.39 17.88 -1.17
CA PRO A 11 6.66 17.20 0.08
C PRO A 11 8.02 16.47 0.05
N GLU A 12 8.80 16.58 1.11
CA GLU A 12 10.03 15.77 1.29
C GLU A 12 9.67 14.32 1.64
N ILE A 13 8.66 14.11 2.47
CA ILE A 13 8.22 12.79 2.93
C ILE A 13 6.71 12.66 2.73
N VAL A 14 6.27 11.49 2.28
CA VAL A 14 4.85 11.16 2.11
C VAL A 14 4.47 9.98 3.00
N VAL A 15 3.40 10.15 3.78
CA VAL A 15 2.78 9.08 4.57
C VAL A 15 1.39 8.78 4.00
N ASN A 16 1.27 7.67 3.27
CA ASN A 16 0.00 7.27 2.66
C ASN A 16 -0.77 6.25 3.51
N LEU A 17 -1.78 6.75 4.22
CA LEU A 17 -2.74 5.95 4.99
C LEU A 17 -4.09 5.81 4.28
N ALA A 18 -4.31 6.51 3.16
CA ALA A 18 -5.56 6.48 2.43
C ALA A 18 -5.76 5.13 1.73
N ALA A 19 -6.85 4.44 2.08
CA ALA A 19 -7.28 3.20 1.46
C ALA A 19 -8.74 2.91 1.81
N GLN A 20 -9.42 2.18 0.94
CA GLN A 20 -10.62 1.46 1.35
C GLN A 20 -10.20 0.30 2.28
N ALA A 21 -10.57 0.42 3.55
CA ALA A 21 -10.26 -0.54 4.60
C ALA A 21 -11.36 -1.59 4.79
N GLY A 22 -11.05 -2.60 5.59
CA GLY A 22 -11.95 -3.68 5.98
C GLY A 22 -11.93 -4.86 5.01
N VAL A 23 -11.74 -6.07 5.55
CA VAL A 23 -11.66 -7.29 4.74
C VAL A 23 -13.01 -7.67 4.13
N ARG A 24 -14.08 -7.63 4.93
CA ARG A 24 -15.40 -8.16 4.53
C ARG A 24 -16.09 -7.35 3.44
N TYR A 25 -15.96 -6.02 3.48
CA TYR A 25 -16.60 -5.15 2.49
C TYR A 25 -16.00 -5.34 1.07
N SER A 26 -14.79 -5.89 0.97
CA SER A 26 -14.17 -6.22 -0.32
C SER A 26 -14.92 -7.31 -1.10
N LEU A 27 -15.75 -8.11 -0.43
CA LEU A 27 -16.62 -9.10 -1.06
C LEU A 27 -17.88 -8.47 -1.68
N ILE A 28 -18.28 -7.29 -1.19
CA ILE A 28 -19.52 -6.60 -1.60
C ILE A 28 -19.22 -5.57 -2.70
N ASN A 29 -18.14 -4.79 -2.53
CA ASN A 29 -17.78 -3.72 -3.45
C ASN A 29 -16.28 -3.71 -3.76
N PRO A 30 -15.77 -4.70 -4.52
CA PRO A 30 -14.34 -4.79 -4.87
C PRO A 30 -13.86 -3.58 -5.69
N HIS A 31 -14.74 -2.94 -6.46
CA HIS A 31 -14.37 -1.76 -7.26
C HIS A 31 -13.92 -0.56 -6.41
N ALA A 32 -14.47 -0.38 -5.21
CA ALA A 32 -14.00 0.64 -4.28
C ALA A 32 -12.52 0.43 -3.90
N TYR A 33 -12.11 -0.82 -3.70
CA TYR A 33 -10.74 -1.20 -3.38
C TYR A 33 -9.83 -1.04 -4.58
N ALA A 34 -10.25 -1.44 -5.78
CA ALA A 34 -9.43 -1.22 -6.99
C ALA A 34 -9.17 0.28 -7.22
N ARG A 35 -10.22 1.11 -7.08
CA ARG A 35 -10.10 2.56 -7.25
C ARG A 35 -9.20 3.22 -6.21
N SER A 36 -9.42 2.91 -4.93
CA SER A 36 -8.67 3.55 -3.85
C SER A 36 -7.28 2.93 -3.66
N ASN A 37 -7.22 1.60 -3.53
CA ASN A 37 -6.02 0.92 -3.09
C ASN A 37 -5.02 0.69 -4.22
N LEU A 38 -5.48 0.53 -5.48
CA LEU A 38 -4.59 0.32 -6.63
C LEU A 38 -4.38 1.62 -7.41
N ASN A 39 -5.43 2.18 -8.00
CA ASN A 39 -5.30 3.41 -8.81
C ASN A 39 -4.88 4.60 -7.95
N GLY A 40 -5.46 4.74 -6.75
CA GLY A 40 -5.06 5.77 -5.80
C GLY A 40 -3.59 5.62 -5.36
N PHE A 41 -3.12 4.40 -5.13
CA PHE A 41 -1.72 4.16 -4.76
C PHE A 41 -0.76 4.43 -5.92
N LEU A 42 -1.12 4.06 -7.15
CA LEU A 42 -0.35 4.42 -8.35
C LEU A 42 -0.21 5.93 -8.50
N ASN A 43 -1.27 6.69 -8.25
CA ASN A 43 -1.22 8.15 -8.28
C ASN A 43 -0.25 8.72 -7.23
N ILE A 44 -0.16 8.11 -6.04
CA ILE A 44 0.80 8.49 -5.00
C ILE A 44 2.22 8.17 -5.45
N LEU A 45 2.47 6.98 -6.01
CA LEU A 45 3.78 6.59 -6.51
C LEU A 45 4.28 7.52 -7.63
N GLU A 46 3.43 7.81 -8.61
CA GLU A 46 3.75 8.76 -9.68
C GLU A 46 3.97 10.18 -9.15
N GLY A 47 3.15 10.62 -8.18
CA GLY A 47 3.36 11.89 -7.50
C GLY A 47 4.73 11.95 -6.82
N CYS A 48 5.09 10.91 -6.07
CA CYS A 48 6.39 10.82 -5.39
C CYS A 48 7.55 10.84 -6.39
N ARG A 49 7.43 10.09 -7.49
CA ARG A 49 8.43 10.04 -8.57
C ARG A 49 8.61 11.40 -9.24
N GLN A 50 7.52 12.11 -9.54
CA GLN A 50 7.56 13.39 -10.25
C GLN A 50 8.08 14.53 -9.36
N ALA A 51 7.79 14.48 -8.07
CA ALA A 51 8.22 15.49 -7.10
C ALA A 51 9.56 15.17 -6.41
N SER A 52 10.23 14.07 -6.78
CA SER A 52 11.48 13.63 -6.15
C SER A 52 11.39 13.53 -4.62
N VAL A 53 10.33 12.89 -4.13
CA VAL A 53 10.12 12.68 -2.69
C VAL A 53 11.24 11.79 -2.12
N ASP A 54 11.77 12.16 -0.95
CA ASP A 54 12.87 11.46 -0.29
C ASP A 54 12.44 10.13 0.32
N HIS A 55 11.18 10.02 0.77
CA HIS A 55 10.66 8.76 1.33
C HIS A 55 9.14 8.65 1.24
N LEU A 56 8.64 7.50 0.80
CA LEU A 56 7.23 7.10 0.91
C LEU A 56 7.01 6.02 1.98
N VAL A 57 6.28 6.35 3.04
CA VAL A 57 5.76 5.38 4.01
C VAL A 57 4.30 5.09 3.68
N TYR A 58 3.89 3.82 3.67
CA TYR A 58 2.51 3.46 3.34
C TYR A 58 1.95 2.33 4.20
N ALA A 59 0.63 2.34 4.39
CA ALA A 59 -0.07 1.31 5.12
C ALA A 59 -0.26 0.04 4.27
N SER A 60 0.45 -1.04 4.62
CA SER A 60 0.12 -2.42 4.26
C SER A 60 -0.82 -3.02 5.33
N SER A 61 -0.98 -4.34 5.39
CA SER A 61 -1.83 -5.00 6.38
C SER A 61 -1.32 -6.39 6.74
N SER A 62 -1.53 -6.82 7.98
CA SER A 62 -1.29 -8.20 8.39
C SER A 62 -2.19 -9.21 7.65
N SER A 63 -3.30 -8.77 7.04
CA SER A 63 -4.18 -9.65 6.27
C SER A 63 -3.51 -10.28 5.05
N ILE A 64 -2.38 -9.73 4.59
CA ILE A 64 -1.63 -10.30 3.45
C ILE A 64 -1.01 -11.66 3.78
N TYR A 65 -0.80 -11.97 5.06
CA TYR A 65 -0.35 -13.29 5.49
C TYR A 65 -1.43 -14.37 5.25
N GLY A 66 -2.66 -13.97 4.95
CA GLY A 66 -3.71 -14.83 4.42
C GLY A 66 -3.99 -16.04 5.32
N GLY A 67 -3.88 -17.23 4.73
CA GLY A 67 -4.08 -18.51 5.42
C GLY A 67 -2.84 -19.09 6.09
N SER A 68 -1.77 -18.31 6.29
CA SER A 68 -0.56 -18.82 6.94
C SER A 68 -0.87 -19.33 8.35
N THR A 69 -0.43 -20.55 8.64
CA THR A 69 -0.55 -21.21 9.95
C THR A 69 0.73 -21.12 10.78
N ARG A 70 1.82 -20.61 10.19
CA ARG A 70 3.12 -20.45 10.86
C ARG A 70 3.09 -19.19 11.73
N MET A 71 3.34 -19.38 13.02
CA MET A 71 3.35 -18.33 14.02
C MET A 71 4.68 -18.31 14.81
N PRO A 72 5.18 -17.13 15.21
CA PRO A 72 4.65 -15.80 14.88
C PRO A 72 4.84 -15.45 13.40
N PHE A 73 4.00 -14.57 12.85
CA PHE A 73 4.16 -14.11 11.46
C PHE A 73 5.49 -13.36 11.28
N SER A 74 6.22 -13.71 10.22
CA SER A 74 7.47 -13.05 9.86
C SER A 74 7.34 -12.27 8.55
N VAL A 75 8.05 -11.14 8.45
CA VAL A 75 8.17 -10.41 7.18
C VAL A 75 8.89 -11.22 6.10
N HIS A 76 9.65 -12.24 6.50
CA HIS A 76 10.35 -13.17 5.63
C HIS A 76 9.46 -14.33 5.16
N ASP A 77 8.27 -14.52 5.72
CA ASP A 77 7.33 -15.52 5.24
C ASP A 77 6.70 -15.08 3.91
N SER A 78 6.46 -16.05 3.02
CA SER A 78 5.69 -15.82 1.80
C SER A 78 4.29 -15.32 2.15
N ALA A 79 3.88 -14.25 1.47
CA ALA A 79 2.57 -13.62 1.60
C ALA A 79 1.84 -13.65 0.24
N ASP A 80 1.94 -14.78 -0.45
CA ASP A 80 1.50 -14.94 -1.85
C ASP A 80 0.10 -15.54 -1.98
N HIS A 81 -0.55 -15.88 -0.85
CA HIS A 81 -1.86 -16.53 -0.79
C HIS A 81 -2.90 -15.68 -0.04
N PRO A 82 -3.25 -14.47 -0.54
CA PRO A 82 -4.23 -13.61 0.11
C PRO A 82 -5.65 -14.22 0.05
N LEU A 83 -6.38 -14.17 1.16
CA LEU A 83 -7.75 -14.72 1.27
C LEU A 83 -8.86 -13.69 0.99
N SER A 84 -8.52 -12.48 0.57
CA SER A 84 -9.49 -11.42 0.26
C SER A 84 -8.96 -10.44 -0.76
N PHE A 85 -9.85 -9.73 -1.46
CA PHE A 85 -9.46 -8.69 -2.40
C PHE A 85 -8.78 -7.51 -1.70
N TYR A 86 -9.18 -7.18 -0.47
CA TYR A 86 -8.45 -6.22 0.36
C TYR A 86 -6.98 -6.64 0.57
N ALA A 87 -6.74 -7.88 1.02
CA ALA A 87 -5.39 -8.40 1.24
C ALA A 87 -4.57 -8.41 -0.07
N ALA A 88 -5.18 -8.87 -1.17
CA ALA A 88 -4.54 -8.84 -2.49
C ALA A 88 -4.15 -7.40 -2.89
N SER A 89 -5.03 -6.42 -2.68
CA SER A 89 -4.72 -5.01 -2.99
C SER A 89 -3.57 -4.45 -2.15
N LYS A 90 -3.47 -4.83 -0.86
CA LYS A 90 -2.36 -4.41 0.01
C LYS A 90 -1.05 -5.09 -0.39
N LYS A 91 -1.09 -6.36 -0.80
CA LYS A 91 0.08 -7.05 -1.34
C LYS A 91 0.54 -6.45 -2.68
N ALA A 92 -0.40 -6.09 -3.55
CA ALA A 92 -0.10 -5.39 -4.79
C ALA A 92 0.63 -4.06 -4.53
N ASN A 93 0.23 -3.30 -3.50
CA ASN A 93 0.95 -2.08 -3.13
C ASN A 93 2.40 -2.34 -2.73
N GLU A 94 2.71 -3.44 -2.04
CA GLU A 94 4.10 -3.82 -1.75
C GLU A 94 4.91 -4.08 -3.04
N LEU A 95 4.31 -4.79 -4.00
CA LEU A 95 4.94 -5.11 -5.28
C LEU A 95 5.13 -3.87 -6.17
N MET A 96 4.13 -2.97 -6.18
CA MET A 96 4.21 -1.70 -6.89
C MET A 96 5.30 -0.81 -6.29
N ALA A 97 5.34 -0.67 -4.95
CA ALA A 97 6.37 0.11 -4.26
C ALA A 97 7.78 -0.46 -4.48
N HIS A 98 7.94 -1.79 -4.44
CA HIS A 98 9.20 -2.45 -4.77
C HIS A 98 9.65 -2.12 -6.20
N THR A 99 8.74 -2.20 -7.17
CA THR A 99 9.03 -1.84 -8.58
C THR A 99 9.50 -0.39 -8.69
N TYR A 100 8.84 0.54 -8.01
CA TYR A 100 9.22 1.96 -8.05
C TYR A 100 10.56 2.24 -7.35
N SER A 101 10.82 1.54 -6.24
CA SER A 101 12.10 1.61 -5.54
C SER A 101 13.24 1.12 -6.45
N HIS A 102 13.01 0.02 -7.15
CA HIS A 102 13.99 -0.58 -8.06
C HIS A 102 14.24 0.28 -9.31
N LEU A 103 13.18 0.75 -9.98
CA LEU A 103 13.29 1.48 -11.25
C LEU A 103 13.69 2.94 -11.08
N PHE A 104 13.25 3.59 -10.00
CA PHE A 104 13.38 5.04 -9.84
C PHE A 104 14.14 5.45 -8.58
N GLY A 105 14.62 4.49 -7.79
CA GLY A 105 15.35 4.78 -6.55
C GLY A 105 14.49 5.37 -5.44
N LEU A 106 13.15 5.41 -5.59
CA LEU A 106 12.24 5.96 -4.59
C LEU A 106 12.29 5.11 -3.30
N PRO A 107 12.77 5.62 -2.15
CA PRO A 107 12.77 4.86 -0.92
C PRO A 107 11.34 4.63 -0.43
N THR A 108 10.98 3.38 -0.19
CA THR A 108 9.63 3.01 0.27
C THR A 108 9.65 2.13 1.52
N THR A 109 8.68 2.33 2.40
CA THR A 109 8.49 1.49 3.60
C THR A 109 7.02 1.16 3.79
N GLY A 110 6.69 -0.12 3.62
CA GLY A 110 5.34 -0.65 3.85
C GLY A 110 5.17 -1.17 5.27
N LEU A 111 4.20 -0.65 6.01
CA LEU A 111 3.90 -1.07 7.38
C LEU A 111 2.71 -2.03 7.41
N ARG A 112 2.94 -3.29 7.79
CA ARG A 112 1.88 -4.32 7.89
C ARG A 112 1.14 -4.18 9.23
N PHE A 113 0.17 -3.27 9.29
CA PHE A 113 -0.63 -3.05 10.51
C PHE A 113 -1.49 -4.26 10.88
N PHE A 114 -1.60 -4.50 12.20
CA PHE A 114 -2.58 -5.38 12.81
C PHE A 114 -3.81 -4.55 13.25
N THR A 115 -4.47 -4.95 14.34
CA THR A 115 -5.57 -4.18 14.92
C THR A 115 -5.02 -2.95 15.63
N VAL A 116 -5.48 -1.76 15.24
CA VAL A 116 -5.19 -0.49 15.89
C VAL A 116 -6.42 -0.07 16.71
N TYR A 117 -6.20 0.43 17.92
CA TYR A 117 -7.23 1.00 18.80
C TYR A 117 -6.66 2.25 19.50
N GLY A 118 -7.52 3.10 20.03
CA GLY A 118 -7.17 4.34 20.73
C GLY A 118 -8.41 5.10 21.17
#